data_AF-A0A0G3UYS0-F1
#
_entry.id   AF-A0A0G3UYS0-F1
#
_cell.length_a   1.000
_cell.length_b   1.000
_cell.length_c   1.000
_cell.angle_alpha   90.00
_cell.angle_beta   90.00
_cell.angle_gamma   90.00
#
_symmetry.space_group_name_H-M   'P 1'
#
loop_
_entity.id
_entity.type
_entity.pdbx_description
1 polymer ?
#
loop_
_entity_poly.entity_id
_entity_poly.type
_entity_poly.pdbx_seq_one_letter_code
_entity_poly.pdbx_strand_id
1 'polypeptide(L)'
;MVNKGSKPCTLSGFPTVALAGQGSPDRNKPLSVARQGSAKPVQLAPGGRAVTTITFTPVLGEADGYCASGAKPTVAPTMVLGIAGTRTQVAPNDGGEFALCGGTVTASAFRSA
;
A
#
# COMPACT_ATOMS: atom_id res chain seq x y z
N MET A 1 2.05 -6.41 -8.68
CA MET A 1 2.99 -7.45 -8.20
C MET A 1 3.12 -8.56 -9.23
N VAL A 2 4.25 -9.28 -9.24
CA VAL A 2 4.56 -10.32 -10.24
C VAL A 2 5.07 -11.56 -9.51
N ASN A 3 4.62 -12.75 -9.93
CA ASN A 3 5.21 -14.01 -9.48
C ASN A 3 6.61 -14.17 -10.10
N LYS A 4 7.67 -13.90 -9.32
CA LYS A 4 9.08 -14.07 -9.75
C LYS A 4 9.62 -15.48 -9.52
N GLY A 5 8.82 -16.41 -8.98
CA GLY A 5 9.22 -17.80 -8.76
C GLY A 5 9.13 -18.65 -10.04
N SER A 6 9.67 -19.86 -9.96
CA SER A 6 9.64 -20.85 -11.05
C SER A 6 8.39 -21.74 -11.05
N LYS A 7 7.51 -21.61 -10.06
CA LYS A 7 6.28 -22.41 -9.91
C LYS A 7 5.04 -21.52 -9.77
N PRO A 8 3.85 -22.02 -10.15
CA PRO A 8 2.60 -21.34 -9.85
C PRO A 8 2.42 -21.10 -8.36
N CYS A 9 1.78 -19.99 -8.00
CA CYS A 9 1.40 -19.69 -6.63
C CYS A 9 -0.03 -19.12 -6.55
N THR A 10 -0.60 -19.13 -5.36
CA THR A 10 -1.93 -18.57 -5.10
C THR A 10 -1.79 -17.35 -4.21
N LEU A 11 -2.35 -16.22 -4.65
CA LEU A 11 -2.44 -14.98 -3.88
C LEU A 11 -3.90 -14.72 -3.54
N SER A 12 -4.21 -14.36 -2.29
CA SER A 12 -5.57 -14.03 -1.87
C SER A 12 -5.56 -12.98 -0.75
N GLY A 13 -6.73 -12.39 -0.49
CA GLY A 13 -6.89 -11.41 0.57
C GLY A 13 -6.58 -9.98 0.13
N PHE A 14 -5.99 -9.23 1.05
CA PHE A 14 -5.71 -7.79 0.96
C PHE A 14 -4.28 -7.54 1.43
N PRO A 15 -3.62 -6.48 0.93
CA PRO A 15 -2.33 -6.09 1.46
C PRO A 15 -2.46 -5.51 2.88
N THR A 16 -1.40 -5.61 3.67
CA THR A 16 -1.20 -4.67 4.79
C THR A 16 -0.48 -3.44 4.29
N VAL A 17 -0.66 -2.31 4.98
CA VAL A 17 -0.08 -1.03 4.58
C VAL A 17 0.54 -0.35 5.80
N ALA A 18 1.73 0.20 5.62
CA ALA A 18 2.40 1.01 6.62
C ALA A 18 3.16 2.16 5.94
N LEU A 19 3.42 3.24 6.67
CA LEU A 19 4.31 4.31 6.24
C LEU A 19 5.71 4.08 6.81
N ALA A 20 6.76 4.39 6.06
CA ALA A 20 8.14 4.22 6.54
C ALA A 20 9.07 5.29 5.98
N GLY A 21 10.17 5.53 6.70
CA GLY A 21 11.34 6.20 6.14
C GLY A 21 12.01 5.35 5.06
N GLN A 22 12.72 5.97 4.13
CA GLN A 22 13.39 5.27 3.04
C GLN A 22 14.47 4.32 3.57
N GLY A 23 14.52 3.08 3.05
CA GLY A 23 15.52 2.08 3.42
C GLY A 23 15.30 1.38 4.77
N SER A 24 14.24 1.70 5.51
CA SER A 24 13.93 1.09 6.80
C SER A 24 12.53 0.47 6.86
N PRO A 25 12.19 -0.53 6.01
CA PRO A 25 10.84 -1.09 5.94
C PRO A 25 10.38 -1.74 7.25
N ASP A 26 11.28 -2.16 8.13
CA ASP A 26 10.97 -2.74 9.44
C ASP A 26 10.69 -1.67 10.52
N ARG A 27 11.13 -0.43 10.30
CA ARG A 27 10.79 0.73 11.15
C ARG A 27 9.65 1.52 10.51
N ASN A 28 8.48 0.90 10.51
CA ASN A 28 7.28 1.46 9.89
C ASN A 28 6.21 1.82 10.93
N LYS A 29 5.27 2.67 10.51
CA LYS A 29 4.03 2.99 11.21
C LYS A 29 2.88 2.30 10.46
N PRO A 30 2.33 1.19 11.00
CA PRO A 30 1.19 0.51 10.39
C PRO A 30 -0.03 1.44 10.24
N LEU A 31 -0.76 1.26 9.13
CA LEU A 31 -2.04 1.90 8.89
C LEU A 31 -3.17 0.87 9.02
N SER A 32 -4.33 1.33 9.47
CA SER A 32 -5.57 0.56 9.42
C SER A 32 -5.99 0.37 7.96
N VAL A 33 -6.38 -0.86 7.61
CA VAL A 33 -6.82 -1.18 6.24
C VAL A 33 -8.33 -1.44 6.22
N ALA A 34 -9.07 -0.49 5.66
CA ALA A 34 -10.45 -0.69 5.25
C ALA A 34 -10.46 -1.54 3.97
N ARG A 35 -11.13 -2.69 4.01
CA ARG A 35 -11.11 -3.66 2.91
C ARG A 35 -12.22 -3.35 1.91
N GLN A 36 -11.86 -3.25 0.62
CA GLN A 36 -12.81 -3.01 -0.45
C GLN A 36 -13.05 -4.26 -1.30
N GLY A 37 -14.32 -4.69 -1.36
CA GLY A 37 -14.77 -5.87 -2.10
C GLY A 37 -14.46 -7.19 -1.41
N SER A 38 -14.65 -8.30 -2.12
CA SER A 38 -14.42 -9.66 -1.58
C SER A 38 -13.09 -10.25 -2.05
N ALA A 39 -12.39 -10.95 -1.16
CA ALA A 39 -11.20 -11.69 -1.52
C ALA A 39 -11.56 -13.00 -2.23
N LYS A 40 -10.85 -13.31 -3.32
CA LYS A 40 -10.88 -14.61 -4.00
C LYS A 40 -9.45 -15.07 -4.25
N PRO A 41 -9.19 -16.38 -4.30
CA PRO A 41 -7.90 -16.90 -4.74
C PRO A 41 -7.57 -16.43 -6.16
N VAL A 42 -6.36 -15.92 -6.36
CA VAL A 42 -5.78 -15.55 -7.65
C VAL A 42 -4.62 -16.50 -7.91
N GLN A 43 -4.75 -17.35 -8.91
CA GLN A 43 -3.69 -18.26 -9.31
C GLN A 43 -2.74 -17.54 -10.28
N LEU A 44 -1.46 -17.50 -9.95
CA LEU A 44 -0.42 -16.82 -10.71
C LEU A 44 0.59 -17.85 -11.20
N ALA A 45 0.64 -18.08 -12.50
CA ALA A 45 1.76 -18.78 -13.13
C ALA A 45 3.07 -17.98 -12.94
N PRO A 46 4.26 -18.59 -13.14
CA PRO A 46 5.52 -17.84 -13.23
C PRO A 46 5.39 -16.66 -14.20
N GLY A 47 5.79 -15.46 -13.77
CA GLY A 47 5.63 -14.21 -14.53
C GLY A 47 4.22 -13.60 -14.50
N GLY A 48 3.22 -14.31 -13.97
CA GLY A 48 1.85 -13.83 -13.80
C GLY A 48 1.77 -12.61 -12.88
N ARG A 49 0.79 -11.74 -13.14
CA ARG A 49 0.65 -10.44 -12.46
C ARG A 49 -0.63 -10.35 -11.67
N ALA A 50 -0.55 -9.67 -10.54
CA ALA A 50 -1.70 -9.25 -9.76
C ALA A 50 -1.63 -7.77 -9.40
N VAL A 51 -2.78 -7.18 -9.16
CA VAL A 51 -2.96 -5.78 -8.78
C VAL A 51 -3.82 -5.67 -7.53
N THR A 52 -3.61 -4.57 -6.81
CA THR A 52 -4.43 -4.06 -5.71
C THR A 52 -4.37 -2.54 -5.80
N THR A 53 -5.41 -1.87 -5.34
CA THR A 53 -5.51 -0.41 -5.32
C THR A 53 -5.51 0.01 -3.87
N ILE A 54 -4.61 0.94 -3.52
CA ILE A 54 -4.59 1.61 -2.23
C ILE A 54 -5.11 3.03 -2.44
N THR A 55 -6.11 3.42 -1.68
CA THR A 55 -6.60 4.80 -1.63
C THR A 55 -6.50 5.33 -0.21
N PHE A 56 -6.21 6.61 -0.10
CA PHE A 56 -6.05 7.32 1.16
C PHE A 56 -6.51 8.76 0.99
N THR A 57 -6.84 9.42 2.10
CA THR A 57 -7.20 10.83 2.09
C THR A 57 -5.92 11.65 1.95
N PRO A 58 -5.75 12.44 0.87
CA PRO A 58 -4.57 13.26 0.70
C PRO A 58 -4.59 14.46 1.65
N VAL A 59 -3.42 15.02 1.89
CA VAL A 59 -3.28 16.36 2.46
C VAL A 59 -3.72 17.41 1.43
N LEU A 60 -4.34 18.50 1.88
CA LEU A 60 -4.82 19.60 1.06
C LEU A 60 -3.98 20.87 1.30
N GLY A 61 -3.99 21.82 0.36
CA GLY A 61 -3.30 23.11 0.47
C GLY A 61 -1.82 23.07 0.07
N GLU A 62 -1.18 24.24 0.10
CA GLU A 62 0.27 24.41 -0.18
C GLU A 62 1.12 24.28 1.10
N ALA A 63 2.44 24.17 0.94
CA ALA A 63 3.45 24.08 2.01
C ALA A 63 3.19 22.92 3.00
N ASP A 64 2.95 23.23 4.28
CA ASP A 64 2.75 22.22 5.34
C ASP A 64 1.43 21.43 5.18
N GLY A 65 0.53 21.95 4.34
CA GLY A 65 -0.78 21.37 4.07
C GLY A 65 -1.65 21.19 5.32
N TYR A 66 -2.88 20.74 5.12
CA TYR A 66 -3.81 20.47 6.21
C TYR A 66 -4.75 19.31 5.90
N CYS A 67 -5.30 18.73 6.95
CA CYS A 67 -6.40 17.79 6.83
C CYS A 67 -7.71 18.52 7.04
N ALA A 68 -8.71 18.25 6.18
CA ALA A 68 -10.05 18.83 6.32
C ALA A 68 -10.69 18.55 7.69
N SER A 69 -10.29 17.47 8.37
CA SER A 69 -10.72 17.13 9.73
C SER A 69 -10.04 17.94 10.84
N GLY A 70 -9.02 18.76 10.52
CA GLY A 70 -8.16 19.44 11.50
C GLY A 70 -7.07 18.56 12.12
N ALA A 71 -7.01 17.27 11.77
CA ALA A 71 -5.95 16.37 12.25
C ALA A 71 -4.58 16.74 11.67
N LYS A 72 -3.50 16.41 12.39
CA LYS A 72 -2.14 16.60 11.89
C LYS A 72 -1.85 15.65 10.71
N PRO A 73 -1.37 16.15 9.56
CA PRO A 73 -0.87 15.32 8.47
C PRO A 73 0.19 14.31 8.90
N THR A 74 0.20 13.13 8.28
CA THR A 74 1.33 12.20 8.37
C THR A 74 2.03 12.14 7.02
N VAL A 75 3.34 12.34 7.02
CA VAL A 75 4.16 12.35 5.81
C VAL A 75 5.24 11.29 5.92
N ALA A 76 5.49 10.57 4.83
CA ALA A 76 6.60 9.62 4.73
C ALA A 76 7.05 9.46 3.28
N PRO A 77 8.35 9.25 3.02
CA PRO A 77 8.87 9.10 1.65
C PRO A 77 8.44 7.77 1.00
N THR A 78 7.95 6.81 1.78
CA THR A 78 7.61 5.49 1.27
C THR A 78 6.42 4.85 1.99
N MET A 79 5.81 3.88 1.31
CA MET A 79 4.79 3.01 1.84
C MET A 79 5.29 1.56 1.79
N VAL A 80 5.09 0.80 2.86
CA VAL A 80 5.40 -0.62 2.94
C VAL A 80 4.12 -1.41 2.74
N LEU A 81 4.10 -2.24 1.70
CA LEU A 81 3.01 -3.17 1.39
C LEU A 81 3.38 -4.57 1.85
N GLY A 82 2.58 -5.14 2.75
CA GLY A 82 2.69 -6.55 3.10
C GLY A 82 1.87 -7.41 2.14
N ILE A 83 2.52 -8.33 1.42
CA ILE A 83 1.92 -9.18 0.39
C ILE A 83 2.38 -10.62 0.62
N ALA A 84 1.46 -11.51 0.95
CA ALA A 84 1.73 -12.95 1.15
C ALA A 84 2.96 -13.22 2.06
N GLY A 85 3.06 -12.49 3.18
CA GLY A 85 4.17 -12.62 4.14
C GLY A 85 5.46 -11.88 3.76
N THR A 86 5.54 -11.35 2.54
CA THR A 86 6.65 -10.47 2.12
C THR A 86 6.31 -9.00 2.38
N ARG A 87 7.32 -8.15 2.51
CA ARG A 87 7.17 -6.69 2.61
C ARG A 87 7.87 -6.04 1.41
N THR A 88 7.17 -5.15 0.73
CA THR A 88 7.71 -4.38 -0.39
C THR A 88 7.53 -2.90 -0.12
N GLN A 89 8.61 -2.15 -0.19
CA GLN A 89 8.58 -0.69 -0.05
C GLN A 89 8.39 -0.05 -1.43
N VAL A 90 7.46 0.88 -1.52
CA VAL A 90 7.18 1.66 -2.73
C VAL A 90 7.32 3.14 -2.43
N ALA A 91 7.75 3.92 -3.43
CA ALA A 91 7.86 5.37 -3.38
C ALA A 91 6.99 5.97 -4.49
N PRO A 92 6.55 7.23 -4.36
CA PRO A 92 5.95 7.98 -5.46
C PRO A 92 6.93 8.09 -6.65
N ASN A 93 6.42 7.97 -7.87
CA ASN A 93 7.25 8.01 -9.08
C ASN A 93 7.78 9.41 -9.42
N ASP A 94 7.16 10.45 -8.85
CA ASP A 94 7.54 11.85 -9.01
C ASP A 94 8.63 12.30 -8.00
N GLY A 95 9.10 11.38 -7.15
CA GLY A 95 10.08 11.69 -6.11
C GLY A 95 9.49 12.42 -4.90
N GLY A 96 8.17 12.60 -4.85
CA GLY A 96 7.47 13.19 -3.71
C GLY A 96 7.34 12.25 -2.51
N GLU A 97 6.53 12.67 -1.54
CA GLU A 97 6.23 11.90 -0.34
C GLU A 97 4.76 11.46 -0.32
N PHE A 98 4.48 10.39 0.44
CA PHE A 98 3.12 10.05 0.82
C PHE A 98 2.66 10.96 1.96
N ALA A 99 1.81 11.92 1.63
CA ALA A 99 1.16 12.82 2.59
C ALA A 99 -0.30 12.40 2.80
N LEU A 100 -0.61 11.90 3.99
CA LEU A 100 -1.91 11.30 4.33
C LEU A 100 -2.60 12.04 5.47
N CYS A 101 -3.92 12.12 5.36
CA CYS A 101 -4.82 12.54 6.43
C CYS A 101 -5.50 11.34 7.10
N GLY A 102 -5.19 11.14 8.38
CA GLY A 102 -5.69 10.03 9.18
C GLY A 102 -4.76 8.80 9.19
N GLY A 103 -5.23 7.71 9.82
CA GLY A 103 -4.49 6.46 9.98
C GLY A 103 -5.09 5.28 9.22
N THR A 104 -6.06 5.52 8.34
CA THR A 104 -6.79 4.49 7.60
C THR A 104 -6.59 4.67 6.11
N VAL A 105 -6.33 3.56 5.43
CA VAL A 105 -6.35 3.47 3.96
C VAL A 105 -7.40 2.46 3.54
N THR A 106 -7.92 2.62 2.33
CA THR A 106 -8.75 1.59 1.71
C THR A 106 -7.89 0.77 0.77
N ALA A 107 -7.96 -0.56 0.87
CA ALA A 107 -7.27 -1.47 -0.03
C ALA A 107 -8.26 -2.42 -0.71
N SER A 108 -8.16 -2.55 -2.03
CA SER A 108 -8.92 -3.55 -2.76
C SER A 108 -8.29 -4.94 -2.61
N ALA A 109 -9.12 -5.99 -2.65
CA ALA A 109 -8.60 -7.34 -2.68
C ALA A 109 -7.74 -7.59 -3.94
N PHE A 110 -6.75 -8.47 -3.85
CA PHE A 110 -5.90 -8.80 -4.99
C PHE A 110 -6.71 -9.33 -6.17
N ARG A 111 -6.34 -8.92 -7.39
CA ARG A 111 -6.92 -9.35 -8.67
C ARG A 111 -5.80 -9.70 -9.65
N SER A 112 -6.08 -10.60 -10.59
CA SER A 112 -5.20 -10.78 -11.76
C SER A 112 -5.12 -9.46 -12.53
N ALA A 113 -3.92 -9.13 -13.02
CA ALA A 113 -3.71 -7.96 -13.88
C ALA A 113 -4.02 -8.30 -15.35
#